data_AF-A0A4U0Q6Q9-F1
#
_entry.id   AF-A0A4U0Q6Q9-F1
#
_cell.length_a   1.000
_cell.length_b   1.000
_cell.length_c   1.000
_cell.angle_alpha   90.00
_cell.angle_beta   90.00
_cell.angle_gamma   90.00
#
_symmetry.space_group_name_H-M   'P 1'
#
loop_
_entity.id
_entity.type
_entity.pdbx_description
1 polymer ?
#
loop_
_entity_poly.entity_id
_entity_poly.type
_entity_poly.pdbx_seq_one_letter_code
_entity_poly.pdbx_strand_id
1 'polypeptide(L)'
;MANAASRAATLHRMVMTKHMCPYGLKSLDLLKREGYRVEDRHLTTRSEVDAFKEQHGVQTTPQTFIGGQRIGGYDDLRRHFGKTVPYKSATTYRPVIALFAMAAAMALATSWAAFGQLITVAAAEWFVAFAMCLLALQKLKDVESFATMFLNYDLLAQRWVRYGYVYPFAEGLAGVLMVAGALMWLSIPVALFIGTIGAVSVWKAVYIDKRDIKCACVGGDSNVPLGFVSLTENLMMIAMAIWMLVKVTLLGH
;
A
#
# COMPACT_ATOMS: atom_id res chain seq x y z
N MET A 1 -29.35 -28.93 -20.11
CA MET A 1 -27.94 -29.33 -19.93
C MET A 1 -27.10 -28.48 -20.88
N ALA A 2 -26.38 -27.48 -20.36
CA ALA A 2 -25.51 -26.65 -21.20
C ALA A 2 -24.31 -27.49 -21.68
N ASN A 3 -24.10 -27.49 -22.99
CA ASN A 3 -23.24 -28.39 -23.74
C ASN A 3 -21.78 -28.37 -23.23
N ALA A 4 -21.20 -29.54 -22.90
CA ALA A 4 -19.82 -29.66 -22.41
C ALA A 4 -18.75 -29.17 -23.43
N ALA A 5 -19.14 -29.02 -24.71
CA ALA A 5 -18.34 -28.41 -25.76
C ALA A 5 -18.27 -26.88 -25.71
N SER A 6 -19.12 -26.20 -24.92
CA SER A 6 -19.26 -24.74 -24.93
C SER A 6 -18.24 -23.97 -24.08
N ARG A 7 -17.38 -24.66 -23.33
CA ARG A 7 -16.38 -24.02 -22.43
C ARG A 7 -14.95 -24.51 -22.69
N ALA A 8 -14.51 -24.47 -23.94
CA ALA A 8 -13.11 -24.66 -24.31
C ALA A 8 -12.43 -23.30 -24.49
N ALA A 9 -11.23 -23.14 -23.93
CA ALA A 9 -10.39 -21.97 -24.10
C ALA A 9 -8.95 -22.39 -24.43
N THR A 10 -8.28 -21.65 -25.31
CA THR A 10 -6.86 -21.84 -25.59
C THR A 10 -6.10 -20.65 -25.02
N LEU A 11 -5.05 -20.93 -24.25
CA LEU A 11 -4.20 -19.91 -23.62
C LEU A 11 -2.79 -20.06 -24.14
N HIS A 12 -2.28 -19.02 -24.80
CA HIS A 12 -0.87 -18.93 -25.17
C HIS A 12 -0.13 -18.12 -24.11
N ARG A 13 0.82 -18.73 -23.39
CA ARG A 13 1.60 -18.07 -22.33
C ARG A 13 3.07 -18.43 -22.39
N MET A 14 3.91 -17.49 -21.96
CA MET A 14 5.35 -17.72 -21.83
C MET A 14 5.65 -18.64 -20.64
N VAL A 15 6.39 -19.71 -20.90
CA VAL A 15 6.93 -20.63 -19.90
C VAL A 15 8.37 -20.93 -20.27
N MET A 16 9.29 -20.07 -19.82
CA MET A 16 10.72 -20.24 -20.05
C MET A 16 11.40 -20.64 -18.74
N THR A 17 12.47 -21.41 -18.82
CA THR A 17 13.26 -21.86 -17.65
C THR A 17 13.73 -20.72 -16.76
N LYS A 18 14.04 -19.56 -17.33
CA LYS A 18 14.49 -18.36 -16.58
C LYS A 18 13.42 -17.29 -16.37
N HIS A 19 12.29 -17.37 -17.07
CA HIS A 19 11.26 -16.32 -17.07
C HIS A 19 9.85 -16.91 -17.17
N MET A 20 9.13 -16.88 -16.04
CA MET A 20 7.73 -17.27 -15.94
C MET A 20 6.84 -16.02 -16.01
N CYS A 21 5.86 -16.01 -16.91
CA CYS A 21 4.93 -14.88 -17.02
C CYS A 21 3.84 -14.95 -15.92
N PRO A 22 3.79 -14.01 -14.96
CA PRO A 22 2.78 -14.04 -13.89
C PRO A 22 1.36 -13.87 -14.42
N TYR A 23 1.16 -13.04 -15.45
CA TYR A 23 -0.15 -12.84 -16.06
C TYR A 23 -0.64 -14.08 -16.80
N GLY A 24 0.25 -14.89 -17.36
CA GLY A 24 -0.09 -16.19 -17.96
C GLY A 24 -0.70 -17.15 -16.94
N LEU A 25 -0.11 -17.24 -15.75
CA LEU A 25 -0.64 -18.05 -14.65
C LEU A 25 -1.98 -17.52 -14.15
N LYS A 26 -2.13 -16.19 -14.02
CA LYS A 26 -3.40 -15.57 -13.62
C LYS A 26 -4.51 -15.79 -14.65
N SER A 27 -4.22 -15.73 -15.95
CA SER A 27 -5.19 -16.06 -17.01
C SER A 27 -5.61 -17.52 -16.95
N LEU A 28 -4.65 -18.45 -16.74
CA LEU A 28 -4.93 -19.88 -16.61
C LEU A 28 -5.83 -20.19 -15.41
N ASP A 29 -5.51 -19.63 -14.25
CA ASP A 29 -6.31 -19.77 -13.02
C ASP A 29 -7.71 -19.17 -13.19
N LEU A 30 -7.83 -17.97 -13.78
CA LEU A 30 -9.11 -17.33 -14.05
C LEU A 30 -10.02 -18.19 -14.95
N LEU A 31 -9.49 -18.68 -16.07
CA LEU A 31 -10.24 -19.57 -16.97
C LEU A 31 -10.72 -20.84 -16.27
N LYS A 32 -9.86 -21.47 -15.44
CA LYS A 32 -10.23 -22.66 -14.67
C LYS A 32 -11.35 -22.37 -13.66
N ARG A 33 -11.29 -21.23 -12.95
CA ARG A 33 -12.34 -20.82 -11.99
C ARG A 33 -13.69 -20.54 -12.63
N GLU A 34 -13.67 -20.03 -13.87
CA GLU A 34 -14.89 -19.84 -14.68
C GLU A 34 -15.37 -21.15 -15.34
N GLY A 35 -14.73 -22.29 -15.04
CA GLY A 35 -15.15 -23.62 -15.49
C GLY A 35 -14.78 -23.94 -16.94
N TYR A 36 -13.77 -23.29 -17.51
CA TYR A 36 -13.27 -23.61 -18.85
C TYR A 36 -12.26 -24.77 -18.82
N ARG A 37 -12.37 -25.66 -19.79
CA ARG A 37 -11.30 -26.58 -20.16
C ARG A 37 -10.26 -25.80 -20.96
N VAL A 38 -9.08 -25.62 -20.36
CA VAL A 38 -8.02 -24.80 -20.95
C VAL A 38 -6.98 -25.66 -21.67
N GLU A 39 -6.78 -25.41 -22.95
CA GLU A 39 -5.61 -25.85 -23.70
C GLU A 39 -4.47 -24.86 -23.46
N ASP A 40 -3.54 -25.24 -22.59
CA ASP A 40 -2.42 -24.39 -22.18
C ASP A 40 -1.21 -24.57 -23.12
N ARG A 41 -1.03 -23.64 -24.05
CA ARG A 41 0.06 -23.64 -25.04
C ARG A 41 1.22 -22.79 -24.56
N HIS A 42 2.36 -23.44 -24.34
CA HIS A 42 3.56 -22.78 -23.82
C HIS A 42 4.42 -22.23 -24.94
N LEU A 43 4.84 -20.98 -24.78
CA LEU A 43 5.88 -20.35 -25.58
C LEU A 43 7.17 -20.42 -24.75
N THR A 44 8.09 -21.29 -25.18
CA THR A 44 9.26 -21.71 -24.40
C THR A 44 10.55 -21.01 -24.82
N THR A 45 10.57 -20.43 -26.03
CA THR A 45 11.71 -19.68 -26.57
C THR A 45 11.33 -18.24 -26.93
N ARG A 46 12.30 -17.31 -26.92
CA ARG A 46 12.03 -15.91 -27.28
C ARG A 46 11.61 -15.77 -28.74
N SER A 47 12.20 -16.56 -29.62
CA SER A 47 11.78 -16.69 -31.02
C SER A 47 10.33 -17.13 -31.16
N GLU A 48 9.85 -18.10 -30.37
CA GLU A 48 8.43 -18.49 -30.38
C GLU A 48 7.51 -17.35 -29.91
N VAL A 49 7.94 -16.58 -28.91
CA VAL A 49 7.16 -15.44 -28.41
C VAL A 49 7.06 -14.35 -29.47
N ASP A 50 8.17 -14.01 -30.10
CA ASP A 50 8.22 -12.94 -31.09
C ASP A 50 7.46 -13.36 -32.37
N ALA A 51 7.63 -14.62 -32.81
CA ALA A 51 6.85 -15.18 -33.92
C ALA A 51 5.34 -15.21 -33.60
N PHE A 52 4.95 -15.61 -32.39
CA PHE A 52 3.55 -15.61 -31.97
C PHE A 52 2.94 -14.20 -31.97
N LYS A 53 3.70 -13.21 -31.47
CA LYS A 53 3.32 -11.81 -31.46
C LYS A 53 3.11 -11.26 -32.86
N GLU A 54 4.03 -11.54 -33.78
CA GLU A 54 3.95 -11.14 -35.18
C GLU A 54 2.77 -11.81 -35.87
N GLN A 55 2.63 -13.13 -35.75
CA GLN A 55 1.54 -13.91 -36.36
C GLN A 55 0.15 -13.42 -35.93
N HIS A 56 0.00 -13.02 -34.67
CA HIS A 56 -1.30 -12.58 -34.13
C HIS A 56 -1.43 -11.05 -34.09
N GLY A 57 -0.41 -10.29 -34.50
CA GLY A 57 -0.41 -8.83 -34.42
C GLY A 57 -0.62 -8.29 -32.99
N VAL A 58 0.01 -8.90 -31.99
CA VAL A 58 -0.10 -8.51 -30.57
C VAL A 58 1.26 -8.08 -30.02
N GLN A 59 1.26 -7.12 -29.10
CA GLN A 59 2.51 -6.68 -28.46
C GLN A 59 2.88 -7.49 -27.21
N THR A 60 1.90 -8.15 -26.60
CA THR A 60 2.05 -8.79 -25.29
C THR A 60 1.50 -10.21 -25.28
N THR A 61 2.03 -11.00 -24.35
CA THR A 61 1.54 -12.33 -23.95
C THR A 61 1.29 -12.30 -22.44
N PRO A 62 0.32 -13.03 -21.88
CA PRO A 62 -0.45 -14.11 -22.53
C PRO A 62 -1.54 -13.61 -23.47
N GLN A 63 -2.04 -14.50 -24.33
CA GLN A 63 -3.23 -14.28 -25.15
C GLN A 63 -4.23 -15.42 -24.97
N THR A 64 -5.48 -15.07 -24.73
CA THR A 64 -6.59 -16.00 -24.49
C THR A 64 -7.53 -16.04 -25.69
N PHE A 65 -7.94 -17.25 -26.08
CA PHE A 65 -8.91 -17.51 -27.12
C PHE A 65 -10.05 -18.35 -26.56
N ILE A 66 -11.30 -17.98 -26.84
CA ILE A 66 -12.49 -18.72 -26.42
C ILE A 66 -13.38 -18.90 -27.65
N GLY A 67 -13.77 -20.15 -27.95
CA GLY A 67 -14.59 -20.43 -29.14
C GLY A 67 -13.96 -19.98 -30.46
N GLY A 68 -12.63 -20.00 -30.57
CA GLY A 68 -11.90 -19.52 -31.75
C GLY A 68 -11.75 -18.00 -31.85
N GLN A 69 -12.41 -17.22 -30.99
CA GLN A 69 -12.28 -15.77 -30.95
C GLN A 69 -11.18 -15.34 -29.97
N ARG A 70 -10.34 -14.38 -30.39
CA ARG A 70 -9.32 -13.79 -29.53
C ARG A 70 -9.96 -12.84 -28.52
N ILE A 71 -9.85 -13.18 -27.23
CA ILE A 71 -10.29 -12.31 -26.13
C ILE A 71 -9.23 -11.26 -25.80
N GLY A 72 -7.95 -11.65 -25.78
CA GLY A 72 -6.85 -10.74 -25.51
C GLY A 72 -5.99 -11.15 -24.32
N GLY A 73 -5.38 -10.16 -23.66
CA GLY A 73 -4.53 -10.35 -22.48
C GLY A 73 -5.33 -10.65 -21.21
N TYR A 74 -4.63 -10.66 -20.07
CA TYR A 74 -5.28 -10.92 -18.77
C TYR A 74 -6.36 -9.88 -18.43
N ASP A 75 -6.14 -8.60 -18.74
CA ASP A 75 -7.11 -7.54 -18.47
C ASP A 75 -8.35 -7.69 -19.35
N ASP A 76 -8.18 -8.02 -20.64
CA ASP A 76 -9.30 -8.26 -21.55
C ASP A 76 -10.11 -9.49 -21.13
N LEU A 77 -9.43 -10.55 -20.68
CA LEU A 77 -10.06 -11.73 -20.12
C LEU A 77 -10.90 -11.42 -18.87
N ARG A 78 -10.42 -10.55 -17.99
CA ARG A 78 -11.21 -10.08 -16.85
C ARG A 78 -12.45 -9.30 -17.28
N ARG A 79 -12.32 -8.41 -18.27
CA ARG A 79 -13.47 -7.68 -18.84
C ARG A 79 -14.49 -8.63 -19.45
N HIS A 80 -14.03 -9.65 -20.17
CA HIS A 80 -14.91 -10.66 -20.78
C HIS A 80 -15.78 -11.38 -19.74
N PHE A 81 -15.24 -11.67 -18.56
CA PHE A 81 -15.99 -12.27 -17.44
C PHE A 81 -16.71 -11.25 -16.55
N GLY A 82 -16.86 -9.99 -16.99
CA GLY A 82 -17.52 -8.94 -16.21
C GLY A 82 -16.79 -8.57 -14.92
N LYS A 83 -15.52 -8.98 -14.75
CA LYS A 83 -14.73 -8.66 -13.57
C LYS A 83 -14.15 -7.25 -13.72
N THR A 84 -14.12 -6.52 -12.61
CA THR A 84 -13.49 -5.19 -12.57
C THR A 84 -12.02 -5.30 -12.97
N VAL A 85 -11.55 -4.45 -13.88
CA VAL A 85 -10.13 -4.30 -14.17
C VAL A 85 -9.67 -3.04 -13.43
N PRO A 86 -8.70 -3.15 -12.50
CA PRO A 86 -8.23 -1.98 -11.78
C PRO A 86 -7.65 -0.99 -12.79
N TYR A 87 -8.26 0.18 -12.90
CA TYR A 87 -7.66 1.29 -13.62
C TYR A 87 -6.38 1.67 -12.89
N LYS A 88 -5.26 1.86 -13.61
CA LYS A 88 -3.95 2.12 -12.98
C LYS A 88 -3.93 3.35 -12.05
N SER A 89 -4.91 4.26 -12.16
CA SER A 89 -5.05 5.44 -11.29
C SER A 89 -6.27 5.41 -10.35
N ALA A 90 -6.94 4.26 -10.17
CA ALA A 90 -8.07 4.19 -9.24
C ALA A 90 -7.60 4.37 -7.79
N THR A 91 -8.28 5.25 -7.06
CA THR A 91 -7.99 5.49 -5.64
C THR A 91 -8.23 4.22 -4.84
N THR A 92 -7.28 3.86 -3.96
CA THR A 92 -7.34 2.60 -3.22
C THR A 92 -6.97 2.82 -1.76
N TYR A 93 -7.93 2.63 -0.84
CA TYR A 93 -7.70 2.70 0.60
C TYR A 93 -7.27 1.37 1.24
N ARG A 94 -7.26 0.27 0.48
CA ARG A 94 -6.95 -1.08 0.99
C ARG A 94 -5.60 -1.15 1.73
N PRO A 95 -4.48 -0.58 1.22
CA PRO A 95 -3.22 -0.60 1.95
C PRO A 95 -3.29 0.11 3.31
N VAL A 96 -4.01 1.24 3.37
CA VAL A 96 -4.18 2.03 4.60
C VAL A 96 -5.00 1.25 5.62
N ILE A 97 -6.15 0.70 5.19
CA ILE A 97 -7.01 -0.10 6.06
C ILE A 97 -6.24 -1.32 6.58
N ALA A 98 -5.48 -2.01 5.72
CA ALA A 98 -4.66 -3.15 6.13
C ALA A 98 -3.60 -2.76 7.16
N LEU A 99 -2.96 -1.60 7.00
CA LEU A 99 -1.95 -1.09 7.94
C LEU A 99 -2.56 -0.81 9.31
N PHE A 100 -3.65 -0.03 9.38
CA PHE A 100 -4.30 0.28 10.65
C PHE A 100 -4.94 -0.95 11.29
N ALA A 101 -5.52 -1.86 10.50
CA ALA A 101 -6.03 -3.13 11.01
C ALA A 101 -4.92 -3.99 11.63
N MET A 102 -3.74 -4.04 10.99
CA MET A 102 -2.57 -4.73 11.53
C MET A 102 -2.07 -4.07 12.82
N ALA A 103 -1.97 -2.74 12.85
CA ALA A 103 -1.60 -2.01 14.07
C ALA A 103 -2.56 -2.31 15.23
N ALA A 104 -3.88 -2.34 14.96
CA ALA A 104 -4.89 -2.69 15.97
C ALA A 104 -4.74 -4.12 16.46
N ALA A 105 -4.53 -5.08 15.54
CA ALA A 105 -4.30 -6.48 15.90
C ALA A 105 -3.04 -6.64 16.77
N MET A 106 -1.92 -5.97 16.41
CA MET A 106 -0.69 -5.97 17.19
C MET A 106 -0.89 -5.36 18.58
N ALA A 107 -1.61 -4.25 18.68
CA ALA A 107 -1.88 -3.58 19.95
C ALA A 107 -2.74 -4.43 20.89
N LEU A 108 -3.82 -5.03 20.38
CA LEU A 108 -4.68 -5.92 21.15
C LEU A 108 -3.93 -7.19 21.57
N ALA A 109 -3.12 -7.77 20.68
CA ALA A 109 -2.29 -8.94 20.99
C ALA A 109 -1.24 -8.62 22.07
N THR A 110 -0.63 -7.43 22.01
CA THR A 110 0.35 -6.98 23.01
C THR A 110 -0.33 -6.72 24.36
N SER A 111 -1.52 -6.09 24.36
CA SER A 111 -2.33 -5.90 25.57
C SER A 111 -2.75 -7.22 26.20
N TRP A 112 -3.16 -8.19 25.38
CA TRP A 112 -3.46 -9.53 25.85
C TRP A 112 -2.23 -10.21 26.46
N ALA A 113 -1.07 -10.14 25.79
CA ALA A 113 0.15 -10.76 26.26
C ALA A 113 0.69 -10.13 27.56
N ALA A 114 0.55 -8.81 27.74
CA ALA A 114 1.08 -8.09 28.90
C ALA A 114 0.12 -8.10 30.10
N PHE A 115 -1.19 -7.95 29.87
CA PHE A 115 -2.19 -7.71 30.92
C PHE A 115 -3.30 -8.76 30.99
N GLY A 116 -3.37 -9.71 30.06
CA GLY A 116 -4.49 -10.66 29.95
C GLY A 116 -5.83 -10.01 29.58
N GLN A 117 -5.83 -8.74 29.20
CA GLN A 117 -7.01 -7.97 28.81
C GLN A 117 -6.80 -7.37 27.42
N LEU A 118 -7.84 -7.42 26.58
CA LEU A 118 -7.76 -6.90 25.21
C LEU A 118 -7.86 -5.38 25.16
N ILE A 119 -8.81 -4.80 25.91
CA ILE A 119 -9.12 -3.36 25.85
C ILE A 119 -8.53 -2.69 27.09
N THR A 120 -7.40 -2.02 26.92
CA THR A 120 -6.73 -1.25 27.97
C THR A 120 -6.30 0.11 27.42
N VAL A 121 -5.95 1.06 28.30
CA VAL A 121 -5.34 2.33 27.87
C VAL A 121 -4.03 2.05 27.12
N ALA A 122 -3.22 1.10 27.60
CA ALA A 122 -1.99 0.67 26.92
C ALA A 122 -2.25 0.11 25.51
N ALA A 123 -3.37 -0.58 25.27
CA ALA A 123 -3.76 -1.03 23.94
C ALA A 123 -3.98 0.16 22.99
N ALA A 124 -4.60 1.24 23.46
CA ALA A 124 -4.78 2.45 22.65
C ALA A 124 -3.43 3.16 22.38
N GLU A 125 -2.55 3.22 23.38
CA GLU A 125 -1.19 3.79 23.23
C GLU A 125 -0.36 2.99 22.21
N TRP A 126 -0.34 1.65 22.34
CA TRP A 126 0.36 0.77 21.41
C TRP A 126 -0.24 0.78 20.01
N PHE A 127 -1.56 0.97 19.87
CA PHE A 127 -2.17 1.10 18.55
C PHE A 127 -1.59 2.28 17.78
N VAL A 128 -1.49 3.46 18.40
CA VAL A 128 -0.92 4.65 17.76
C VAL A 128 0.57 4.43 17.47
N ALA A 129 1.32 3.90 18.44
CA ALA A 129 2.75 3.68 18.29
C ALA A 129 3.10 2.64 17.20
N PHE A 130 2.34 1.53 17.10
CA PHE A 130 2.50 0.56 16.02
C PHE A 130 2.07 1.13 14.66
N ALA A 131 0.99 1.91 14.60
CA ALA A 131 0.60 2.57 13.36
C ALA A 131 1.71 3.51 12.85
N MET A 132 2.30 4.31 13.73
CA MET A 132 3.46 5.17 13.41
C MET A 132 4.65 4.35 12.91
N CYS A 133 5.00 3.24 13.59
CA CYS A 133 6.10 2.39 13.16
C CYS A 133 5.87 1.78 11.76
N LEU A 134 4.64 1.32 11.49
CA LEU A 134 4.29 0.74 10.20
C LEU A 134 4.27 1.79 9.09
N LEU A 135 3.78 3.00 9.35
CA LEU A 135 3.81 4.11 8.38
C LEU A 135 5.25 4.57 8.11
N ALA A 136 6.06 4.71 9.16
CA ALA A 136 7.48 5.00 9.02
C ALA A 136 8.20 3.94 8.18
N LEU A 137 7.90 2.65 8.39
CA LEU A 137 8.46 1.56 7.58
C LEU A 137 8.09 1.69 6.09
N GLN A 138 6.86 2.08 5.78
CA GLN A 138 6.43 2.33 4.40
C GLN A 138 7.20 3.49 3.75
N LYS A 139 7.50 4.54 4.52
CA LYS A 139 8.30 5.69 4.08
C LYS A 139 9.79 5.30 3.92
N LEU A 140 10.32 4.45 4.80
CA LEU A 140 11.70 3.96 4.78
C LEU A 140 11.99 2.98 3.64
N LYS A 141 10.97 2.26 3.14
CA LYS A 141 11.12 1.32 2.02
C LYS A 141 11.67 1.98 0.75
N ASP A 142 11.26 3.23 0.50
CA ASP A 142 11.74 4.03 -0.63
C ASP A 142 11.77 5.51 -0.22
N VAL A 143 12.87 5.87 0.48
CA VAL A 143 13.06 7.22 1.02
C VAL A 143 13.16 8.27 -0.08
N GLU A 144 13.74 7.93 -1.24
CA GLU A 144 13.89 8.86 -2.36
C GLU A 144 12.54 9.23 -2.95
N SER A 145 11.70 8.23 -3.21
CA SER A 145 10.34 8.46 -3.70
C SER A 145 9.47 9.16 -2.66
N PHE A 146 9.60 8.80 -1.38
CA PHE A 146 8.95 9.50 -0.28
C PHE A 146 9.34 10.97 -0.24
N ALA A 147 10.64 11.29 -0.16
CA ALA A 147 11.13 12.65 -0.03
C ALA A 147 10.68 13.51 -1.23
N THR A 148 10.75 12.97 -2.44
CA THR A 148 10.26 13.63 -3.65
C THR A 148 8.76 13.95 -3.58
N MET A 149 7.93 13.00 -3.13
CA MET A 149 6.49 13.25 -2.98
C MET A 149 6.18 14.19 -1.81
N PHE A 150 6.93 14.11 -0.71
CA PHE A 150 6.78 14.92 0.49
C PHE A 150 7.02 16.41 0.23
N LEU A 151 7.99 16.74 -0.63
CA LEU A 151 8.27 18.11 -1.08
C LEU A 151 7.07 18.80 -1.75
N ASN A 152 6.12 18.04 -2.32
CA ASN A 152 4.98 18.64 -3.01
C ASN A 152 4.00 19.36 -2.08
N TYR A 153 4.05 19.08 -0.77
CA TYR A 153 3.09 19.64 0.19
C TYR A 153 3.70 20.05 1.53
N ASP A 154 4.79 19.43 2.01
CA ASP A 154 5.35 19.77 3.32
C ASP A 154 6.13 21.09 3.29
N LEU A 155 5.72 22.04 4.12
CA LEU A 155 6.26 23.40 4.16
C LEU A 155 7.72 23.44 4.61
N LEU A 156 8.11 22.59 5.55
CA LEU A 156 9.49 22.55 6.06
C LEU A 156 10.39 21.83 5.06
N ALA A 157 9.92 20.74 4.45
CA ALA A 157 10.67 20.02 3.41
C ALA A 157 10.93 20.92 2.19
N GLN A 158 9.94 21.73 1.79
CA GLN A 158 10.11 22.71 0.71
C GLN A 158 11.20 23.74 0.99
N ARG A 159 11.38 24.11 2.26
CA ARG A 159 12.43 25.06 2.68
C ARG A 159 13.77 24.38 2.91
N TRP A 160 13.77 23.12 3.38
CA TRP A 160 14.96 22.35 3.66
C TRP A 160 14.80 20.91 3.17
N VAL A 161 15.23 20.64 1.93
CA VAL A 161 15.01 19.33 1.27
C VAL A 161 15.53 18.14 2.08
N ARG A 162 16.67 18.29 2.78
CA ARG A 162 17.23 17.22 3.63
C ARG A 162 16.29 16.80 4.77
N TYR A 163 15.39 17.68 5.23
CA TYR A 163 14.36 17.31 6.21
C TYR A 163 13.47 16.16 5.70
N GLY A 164 13.12 16.15 4.41
CA GLY A 164 12.32 15.07 3.82
C GLY A 164 13.00 13.69 3.88
N TYR A 165 14.33 13.66 3.91
CA TYR A 165 15.10 12.43 4.08
C TYR A 165 15.21 11.99 5.54
N VAL A 166 15.23 12.94 6.47
CA VAL A 166 15.32 12.67 7.92
C VAL A 166 13.97 12.30 8.52
N TYR A 167 12.87 12.84 7.98
CA TYR A 167 11.52 12.66 8.51
C TYR A 167 11.12 11.20 8.76
N PRO A 168 11.29 10.25 7.81
CA PRO A 168 10.92 8.85 8.04
C PRO A 168 11.64 8.21 9.22
N PHE A 169 12.91 8.58 9.44
CA PHE A 169 13.71 8.08 10.56
C PHE A 169 13.28 8.71 11.87
N ALA A 170 12.99 10.01 11.88
CA ALA A 170 12.50 10.71 13.06
C ALA A 170 11.15 10.15 13.52
N GLU A 171 10.25 9.91 12.59
CA GLU A 171 8.95 9.29 12.85
C GLU A 171 9.08 7.84 13.34
N GLY A 172 9.90 7.04 12.67
CA GLY A 172 10.15 5.65 13.09
C GLY A 172 10.78 5.58 14.48
N LEU A 173 11.75 6.46 14.77
CA LEU A 173 12.37 6.56 16.09
C LEU A 173 11.33 6.95 17.15
N ALA A 174 10.52 7.99 16.90
CA ALA A 174 9.46 8.39 17.81
C ALA A 174 8.48 7.25 18.09
N GLY A 175 8.02 6.54 17.05
CA GLY A 175 7.14 5.39 17.17
C GLY A 175 7.74 4.26 18.02
N VAL A 176 9.00 3.89 17.78
CA VAL A 176 9.69 2.83 18.56
C VAL A 176 9.85 3.25 20.03
N LEU A 177 10.24 4.50 20.29
CA LEU A 177 10.36 5.02 21.66
C LEU A 177 8.99 5.06 22.37
N MET A 178 7.92 5.38 21.65
CA MET A 178 6.55 5.33 22.16
C MET A 178 6.12 3.89 22.52
N VAL A 179 6.42 2.90 21.68
CA VAL A 179 6.15 1.48 21.99
C VAL A 179 6.91 1.05 23.25
N ALA A 180 8.17 1.44 23.37
CA ALA A 180 9.05 1.06 24.46
C ALA A 180 8.71 1.72 25.81
N GLY A 181 7.92 2.81 25.82
CA GLY A 181 7.73 3.59 27.04
C GLY A 181 9.00 4.36 27.46
N ALA A 182 10.00 4.48 26.58
CA ALA A 182 11.35 4.95 26.93
C ALA A 182 11.70 6.29 26.26
N LEU A 183 12.58 7.07 26.91
CA LEU A 183 13.09 8.36 26.39
C LEU A 183 11.97 9.30 25.92
N MET A 184 10.88 9.39 26.69
CA MET A 184 9.73 10.24 26.37
C MET A 184 10.09 11.71 26.22
N TRP A 185 11.09 12.18 26.96
CA TRP A 185 11.66 13.52 26.82
C TRP A 185 12.18 13.83 25.41
N LEU A 186 12.56 12.81 24.63
CA LEU A 186 13.00 12.93 23.24
C LEU A 186 11.88 12.62 22.26
N SER A 187 11.09 11.56 22.51
CA SER A 187 10.03 11.12 21.60
C SER A 187 8.91 12.16 21.46
N ILE A 188 8.46 12.72 22.59
CA ILE A 188 7.36 13.71 22.64
C ILE A 188 7.68 14.97 21.81
N PRO A 189 8.80 15.69 22.03
CA PRO A 189 9.07 16.91 21.27
C PRO A 189 9.29 16.62 19.77
N VAL A 190 9.91 15.49 19.43
CA VAL A 190 10.07 15.09 18.02
C VAL A 190 8.70 14.88 17.37
N ALA A 191 7.83 14.07 17.98
CA ALA A 191 6.49 13.79 17.46
C ALA A 191 5.61 15.05 17.37
N LEU A 192 5.63 15.92 18.39
CA LEU A 192 4.92 17.20 18.36
C LEU A 192 5.43 18.10 17.24
N PHE A 193 6.74 18.22 17.09
CA PHE A 193 7.34 19.09 16.09
C PHE A 193 6.99 18.63 14.66
N ILE A 194 7.28 17.37 14.34
CA ILE A 194 7.04 16.83 12.99
C ILE A 194 5.53 16.74 12.70
N GLY A 195 4.72 16.37 13.71
CA GLY A 195 3.28 16.24 13.58
C GLY A 195 2.60 17.59 13.37
N THR A 196 3.01 18.63 14.09
CA THR A 196 2.44 19.98 13.94
C THR A 196 2.76 20.56 12.57
N ILE A 197 4.02 20.47 12.14
CA ILE A 197 4.43 20.94 10.82
C ILE A 197 3.71 20.17 9.71
N GLY A 198 3.63 18.84 9.84
CA GLY A 198 2.91 17.98 8.91
C GLY A 198 1.42 18.31 8.84
N ALA A 199 0.76 18.48 9.99
CA ALA A 199 -0.67 18.83 10.06
C ALA A 199 -0.96 20.18 9.38
N VAL A 200 -0.16 21.22 9.68
CA VAL A 200 -0.30 22.55 9.05
C VAL A 200 -0.04 22.46 7.55
N SER A 201 0.95 21.69 7.13
CA SER A 201 1.30 21.51 5.72
C SER A 201 0.19 20.81 4.94
N VAL A 202 -0.34 19.71 5.46
CA VAL A 202 -1.46 18.97 4.86
C VAL A 202 -2.72 19.82 4.85
N TRP A 203 -3.01 20.53 5.95
CA TRP A 203 -4.15 21.44 6.03
C TRP A 203 -4.10 22.49 4.93
N LYS A 204 -2.95 23.17 4.78
CA LYS A 204 -2.76 24.16 3.72
C LYS A 204 -2.90 23.52 2.33
N ALA A 205 -2.20 22.43 2.06
CA ALA A 205 -2.18 21.83 0.72
C ALA A 205 -3.56 21.32 0.26
N VAL A 206 -4.36 20.78 1.19
CA VAL A 206 -5.64 20.13 0.89
C VAL A 206 -6.82 21.08 1.01
N TYR A 207 -6.90 21.86 2.10
CA TYR A 207 -8.07 22.69 2.38
C TYR A 207 -7.95 24.10 1.81
N ILE A 208 -6.74 24.65 1.72
CA ILE A 208 -6.50 25.99 1.18
C ILE A 208 -6.17 25.90 -0.31
N ASP A 209 -5.13 25.14 -0.65
CA ASP A 209 -4.61 25.07 -2.03
C ASP A 209 -5.40 24.08 -2.91
N LYS A 210 -6.33 23.31 -2.33
CA LYS A 210 -7.20 22.32 -3.01
C LYS A 210 -6.45 21.41 -3.98
N ARG A 211 -5.24 20.97 -3.62
CA ARG A 211 -4.40 20.14 -4.49
C ARG A 211 -4.79 18.67 -4.38
N ASP A 212 -5.03 18.02 -5.51
CA ASP A 212 -5.19 16.56 -5.59
C ASP A 212 -3.81 15.88 -5.58
N ILE A 213 -3.30 15.58 -4.39
CA ILE A 213 -1.99 14.96 -4.18
C ILE A 213 -2.14 13.55 -3.61
N LYS A 214 -1.28 12.63 -4.06
CA LYS A 214 -1.17 11.28 -3.53
C LYS A 214 -0.50 11.26 -2.15
N CYS A 215 -0.94 10.36 -1.28
CA CYS A 215 -0.41 10.20 0.06
C CYS A 215 1.01 9.61 0.03
N ALA A 216 1.99 10.32 0.60
CA ALA A 216 3.36 9.79 0.75
C ALA A 216 3.49 8.78 1.90
N CYS A 217 2.52 8.70 2.80
CA CYS A 217 2.60 7.88 4.01
C CYS A 217 2.59 6.37 3.75
N VAL A 218 2.16 5.93 2.57
CA VAL A 218 2.17 4.51 2.16
C VAL A 218 3.33 4.21 1.20
N GLY A 219 4.20 5.19 0.96
CA GLY A 219 5.30 5.12 0.00
C GLY A 219 4.93 5.63 -1.40
N GLY A 220 5.95 5.78 -2.24
CA GLY A 220 5.93 6.36 -3.60
C GLY A 220 4.86 5.89 -4.59
N ASP A 221 4.38 4.65 -4.42
CA ASP A 221 3.59 3.94 -5.43
C ASP A 221 2.11 3.73 -5.02
N SER A 222 1.60 4.57 -4.11
CA SER A 222 0.22 4.45 -3.62
C SER A 222 -0.74 5.43 -4.29
N ASN A 223 -1.91 4.95 -4.72
CA ASN A 223 -3.02 5.81 -5.19
C ASN A 223 -3.97 6.20 -4.03
N VAL A 224 -3.43 6.36 -2.83
CA VAL A 224 -4.21 6.80 -1.66
C VAL A 224 -4.30 8.33 -1.71
N PRO A 225 -5.48 8.94 -1.61
CA PRO A 225 -5.57 10.40 -1.51
C PRO A 225 -4.98 10.87 -0.17
N LEU A 226 -4.11 11.88 -0.23
CA LEU A 226 -3.34 12.40 0.92
C LEU A 226 -4.24 12.93 2.05
N GLY A 227 -5.33 13.62 1.70
CA GLY A 227 -5.99 14.57 2.59
C GLY A 227 -6.44 14.01 3.93
N PHE A 228 -7.46 13.15 3.94
CA PHE A 228 -8.05 12.69 5.19
C PHE A 228 -7.10 11.78 6.00
N VAL A 229 -6.38 10.89 5.32
CA VAL A 229 -5.54 9.89 5.99
C VAL A 229 -4.31 10.54 6.65
N SER A 230 -3.59 11.39 5.90
CA SER A 230 -2.37 12.03 6.43
C SER A 230 -2.68 13.10 7.47
N LEU A 231 -3.80 13.82 7.34
CA LEU A 231 -4.23 14.75 8.39
C LEU A 231 -4.56 14.01 9.69
N THR A 232 -5.33 12.93 9.60
CA THR A 232 -5.70 12.11 10.78
C THR A 232 -4.47 11.54 11.46
N GLU A 233 -3.50 11.06 10.70
CA GLU A 233 -2.20 10.58 11.20
C GLU A 233 -1.44 11.65 11.99
N ASN A 234 -1.24 12.84 11.40
CA ASN A 234 -0.54 13.92 12.07
C ASN A 234 -1.26 14.38 13.35
N LEU A 235 -2.60 14.42 13.33
CA LEU A 235 -3.39 14.73 14.52
C LEU A 235 -3.28 13.66 15.60
N MET A 236 -3.26 12.37 15.22
CA MET A 236 -3.04 11.28 16.17
C MET A 236 -1.65 11.35 16.81
N MET A 237 -0.61 11.69 16.04
CA MET A 237 0.74 11.91 16.59
C MET A 237 0.76 13.04 17.61
N ILE A 238 0.12 14.18 17.31
CA ILE A 238 0.03 15.32 18.24
C ILE A 238 -0.76 14.92 19.49
N ALA A 239 -1.94 14.32 19.32
CA ALA A 239 -2.78 13.92 20.44
C ALA A 239 -2.06 12.93 21.36
N MET A 240 -1.36 11.95 20.79
CA MET A 240 -0.61 10.95 21.54
C MET A 240 0.60 11.57 22.25
N ALA A 241 1.29 12.52 21.62
CA ALA A 241 2.40 13.21 22.26
C ALA A 241 1.93 14.11 23.42
N ILE A 242 0.77 14.78 23.29
CA ILE A 242 0.12 15.51 24.39
C ILE A 242 -0.28 14.55 25.50
N TRP A 243 -0.89 13.42 25.17
CA TRP A 243 -1.29 12.39 26.14
C TRP A 243 -0.09 11.86 26.94
N MET A 244 1.01 11.54 26.25
CA MET A 244 2.24 11.09 26.91
C MET A 244 2.87 12.20 27.76
N LEU A 245 2.81 13.47 27.33
CA LEU A 245 3.28 14.59 28.15
C LEU A 245 2.46 14.72 29.44
N VAL A 246 1.13 14.66 29.33
CA VAL A 246 0.20 14.66 30.48
C VAL A 246 0.53 13.49 31.41
N LYS A 247 0.70 12.28 30.89
CA LYS A 247 1.04 11.09 31.68
C LYS A 247 2.37 11.23 32.42
N VAL A 248 3.43 11.65 31.73
CA VAL A 248 4.76 11.83 32.35
C VAL A 248 4.74 12.93 33.42
N THR A 249 4.05 14.04 33.18
CA THR A 249 4.00 15.19 34.09
C THR A 249 3.04 15.03 35.27
N LEU A 250 1.90 14.36 35.09
CA LEU A 250 0.83 14.25 36.09
C LEU A 250 0.73 12.88 36.76
N LEU A 251 1.15 11.80 36.09
CA LEU A 251 1.03 10.42 36.59
C LEU A 251 2.37 9.81 37.01
N GLY A 252 3.50 10.49 36.77
CA GLY A 252 4.82 10.12 37.30
C GLY A 252 5.38 8.79 36.77
N HIS A 253 4.77 8.22 35.74
CA HIS A 253 5.16 6.97 35.07
C HIS A 253 5.51 7.23 33.60
#